data_AF-A0ABD4SUK1-F1
#
_entry.id   AF-A0ABD4SUK1-F1
#
_cell.length_a   1.000
_cell.length_b   1.000
_cell.length_c   1.000
_cell.angle_alpha   90.00
_cell.angle_beta   90.00
_cell.angle_gamma   90.00
#
_symmetry.space_group_name_H-M   'P 1'
#
loop_
_entity.id
_entity.type
_entity.pdbx_description
1 polymer ?
#
loop_
_entity_poly.entity_id
_entity_poly.type
_entity_poly.pdbx_seq_one_letter_code
_entity_poly.pdbx_strand_id
1 'polypeptide(L)' 'MIPACLLTLGACSSVPPSPVPVITVSGCPGVTPCRLPDSRPQTNRDLLTELARTEAAWHACAAQVDLIHRCQQELNR' A
#
# COMPACT_ATOMS: atom_id res chain seq x y z
N MET A 1 -25.86 21.73 -61.78
CA MET A 1 -24.66 22.34 -61.17
C MET A 1 -25.00 22.69 -59.73
N ILE A 2 -24.56 21.92 -58.73
CA ILE A 2 -23.96 22.32 -57.43
C ILE A 2 -23.59 20.98 -56.71
N PRO A 3 -22.39 20.41 -56.89
CA PRO A 3 -21.87 19.37 -56.01
C PRO A 3 -20.91 20.01 -54.99
N ALA A 4 -21.37 21.04 -54.25
CA ALA A 4 -20.51 21.82 -53.36
C ALA A 4 -20.48 21.30 -51.90
N CYS A 5 -21.38 20.38 -51.53
CA CYS A 5 -21.50 19.91 -50.15
C CYS A 5 -20.52 18.79 -49.75
N LEU A 6 -19.80 18.19 -50.71
CA LEU A 6 -18.89 17.06 -50.43
C LEU A 6 -17.44 17.49 -50.11
N LEU A 7 -17.12 18.78 -50.11
CA LEU A 7 -15.75 19.29 -49.89
C LEU A 7 -15.43 19.61 -48.42
N THR A 8 -16.34 19.36 -47.47
CA THR A 8 -16.12 19.67 -46.04
C THR A 8 -15.95 18.43 -45.16
N LEU A 9 -15.56 17.28 -45.72
CA LEU A 9 -15.09 16.17 -44.89
C LEU A 9 -13.73 16.56 -44.32
N GLY A 10 -13.71 16.90 -43.03
CA GLY A 10 -12.49 17.23 -42.29
C GLY A 10 -11.44 16.14 -42.46
N ALA A 11 -10.20 16.56 -42.67
CA ALA A 11 -9.06 15.65 -42.80
C ALA A 11 -8.95 14.77 -41.54
N CYS A 12 -8.86 13.45 -41.73
CA CYS A 12 -8.47 12.53 -40.66
C CYS A 12 -7.03 12.87 -40.24
N SER A 13 -6.87 13.63 -39.15
CA SER A 13 -5.57 13.82 -38.53
C SER A 13 -5.20 12.56 -37.77
N SER A 14 -3.99 12.04 -38.01
CA SER A 14 -3.43 10.96 -37.22
C SER A 14 -3.26 11.41 -35.78
N VAL A 15 -4.12 10.93 -34.88
CA VAL A 15 -3.98 11.16 -33.44
C VAL A 15 -2.81 10.31 -32.94
N PRO A 16 -1.90 10.87 -32.12
CA PRO A 16 -0.85 10.08 -31.48
C PRO A 16 -1.44 8.89 -30.72
N PRO A 17 -0.81 7.71 -30.74
CA PRO A 17 -1.32 6.56 -30.01
C PRO A 17 -1.45 6.91 -28.52
N SER A 18 -2.59 6.54 -27.92
CA SER A 18 -2.80 6.73 -26.49
C SER A 18 -1.67 6.07 -25.70
N PRO A 19 -1.15 6.73 -24.66
CA PRO A 19 -0.16 6.12 -23.79
C PRO A 19 -0.71 4.84 -23.16
N VAL A 20 0.17 3.88 -22.95
CA VAL A 20 -0.18 2.60 -22.33
C VAL A 20 -0.73 2.86 -20.92
N PRO A 21 -1.88 2.27 -20.54
CA PRO A 21 -2.39 2.37 -19.18
C PRO A 21 -1.38 1.81 -18.18
N VAL A 22 -1.03 2.58 -17.17
CA VAL A 22 -0.26 2.07 -16.03
C VAL A 22 -1.23 1.29 -15.14
N ILE A 23 -1.08 -0.03 -15.11
CA ILE A 23 -1.85 -0.88 -14.20
C ILE A 23 -1.28 -0.72 -12.79
N THR A 24 -2.01 -0.03 -11.91
CA THR A 24 -1.72 -0.02 -10.46
C THR A 24 -2.37 -1.24 -9.83
N VAL A 25 -1.57 -2.21 -9.39
CA VAL A 25 -2.07 -3.31 -8.57
C VAL A 25 -2.18 -2.81 -7.13
N SER A 26 -3.41 -2.55 -6.69
CA SER A 26 -3.70 -2.25 -5.29
C SER A 26 -3.67 -3.55 -4.48
N GLY A 27 -2.85 -3.61 -3.44
CA GLY A 27 -2.77 -4.74 -2.52
C GLY A 27 -2.51 -4.28 -1.09
N CYS A 28 -2.58 -5.21 -0.14
CA CYS A 28 -2.23 -4.91 1.25
C CYS A 28 -0.74 -4.68 1.42
N PRO A 29 -0.33 -3.84 2.40
CA PRO A 29 1.07 -3.71 2.76
C PRO A 29 1.63 -5.07 3.20
N GLY A 30 2.90 -5.33 2.88
CA GLY A 30 3.58 -6.55 3.27
C GLY A 30 3.77 -6.67 4.78
N VAL A 31 3.81 -7.91 5.28
CA VAL A 31 4.12 -8.17 6.69
C VAL A 31 5.60 -7.87 6.94
N THR A 32 5.88 -6.97 7.86
CA THR A 32 7.25 -6.78 8.38
C THR A 32 7.41 -7.65 9.62
N PRO A 33 8.50 -8.42 9.76
CA PRO A 33 8.74 -9.20 10.97
C PRO A 33 8.80 -8.29 12.20
N CYS A 34 8.06 -8.67 13.24
CA CYS A 34 8.13 -7.97 14.50
C CYS A 34 9.51 -8.16 15.14
N ARG A 35 10.06 -7.06 15.65
CA ARG A 35 11.35 -7.05 16.35
C ARG A 35 11.12 -6.56 17.77
N LEU A 36 11.57 -7.35 18.73
CA LEU A 36 11.69 -6.90 20.10
C LEU A 36 12.99 -6.11 20.27
N PRO A 37 13.01 -5.12 21.16
CA PRO A 37 14.25 -4.47 21.55
C PRO A 37 15.17 -5.49 22.23
N ASP A 38 16.48 -5.33 22.03
CA ASP A 38 17.48 -6.12 22.77
C ASP A 38 17.36 -5.86 24.27
N SER A 39 17.40 -6.93 25.07
CA SER A 39 17.21 -6.87 26.53
C SER A 39 18.42 -7.43 27.26
N ARG A 40 18.97 -6.63 28.19
CA ARG A 40 20.11 -7.00 29.06
C ARG A 40 19.99 -6.35 30.45
N PRO A 41 18.91 -6.61 31.21
CA PRO A 41 18.71 -5.96 32.50
C PRO A 41 19.83 -6.34 33.49
N GLN A 42 20.36 -5.36 34.22
CA GLN A 42 21.38 -5.57 35.25
C GLN A 42 20.77 -5.55 36.66
N THR A 43 19.66 -4.83 36.81
CA THR A 43 18.91 -4.69 38.06
C THR A 43 17.43 -5.02 37.88
N ASN A 44 16.73 -5.24 38.99
CA ASN A 44 15.27 -5.45 38.95
C ASN A 44 14.52 -4.23 38.38
N ARG A 45 15.05 -3.02 38.58
CA ARG A 45 14.48 -1.81 37.97
C ARG A 45 14.65 -1.80 36.45
N ASP A 46 15.79 -2.27 35.95
CA ASP A 46 16.01 -2.44 34.51
C ASP A 46 15.07 -3.52 33.96
N LEU A 47 14.88 -4.62 34.70
CA LEU A 47 13.94 -5.68 34.31
C LEU A 47 12.51 -5.14 34.17
N LEU A 48 12.04 -4.35 35.13
CA LEU A 48 10.71 -3.73 35.05
C LEU A 48 10.59 -2.77 33.86
N THR A 49 11.67 -2.03 33.57
CA THR A 49 11.71 -1.11 32.41
C THR A 49 11.66 -1.89 31.10
N GLU A 50 12.45 -2.97 31.00
CA GLU A 50 12.49 -3.83 29.81
C GLU A 50 11.20 -4.62 29.60
N LEU A 51 10.51 -5.00 30.68
CA LEU A 51 9.17 -5.59 30.62
C LEU A 51 8.19 -4.63 29.93
N ALA A 52 8.11 -3.39 30.43
CA ALA A 52 7.23 -2.37 29.84
C ALA A 52 7.58 -2.08 28.36
N ARG A 53 8.87 -2.04 28.01
CA ARG A 53 9.31 -1.88 26.61
C ARG A 53 8.91 -3.06 25.73
N THR A 54 9.06 -4.27 26.25
CA THR A 54 8.71 -5.51 25.54
C THR A 54 7.20 -5.59 25.29
N GLU A 55 6.38 -5.27 26.30
CA GLU A 55 4.92 -5.21 26.18
C GLU A 55 4.50 -4.17 25.14
N ALA A 56 5.09 -2.97 25.18
CA ALA A 56 4.81 -1.93 24.18
C ALA A 56 5.19 -2.37 22.75
N ALA A 57 6.35 -3.03 22.58
CA ALA A 57 6.77 -3.55 21.28
C ALA A 57 5.82 -4.64 20.76
N TRP A 58 5.34 -5.53 21.64
CA TRP A 58 4.33 -6.53 21.28
C TRP A 58 2.99 -5.92 20.92
N HIS A 59 2.53 -4.91 21.66
CA HIS A 59 1.30 -4.19 21.32
C HIS A 59 1.39 -3.53 19.93
N ALA A 60 2.51 -2.89 19.61
CA ALA A 60 2.72 -2.29 18.29
C ALA A 60 2.73 -3.35 17.17
N CYS A 61 3.42 -4.47 17.41
CA CYS A 61 3.44 -5.61 16.49
C CYS A 61 2.04 -6.16 16.22
N ALA A 62 1.25 -6.42 17.27
CA ALA A 62 -0.11 -6.93 17.14
C ALA A 62 -0.99 -5.98 16.32
N ALA A 63 -0.91 -4.67 16.58
CA ALA A 63 -1.63 -3.67 15.81
C ALA A 63 -1.28 -3.68 14.31
N GLN A 64 -0.01 -3.91 13.97
CA GLN A 64 0.42 -4.06 12.58
C GLN A 64 -0.18 -5.30 11.92
N VAL A 65 -0.16 -6.45 12.62
CA VAL A 65 -0.74 -7.69 12.10
C VAL A 65 -2.25 -7.54 11.90
N ASP A 66 -2.95 -6.94 12.85
CA ASP A 66 -4.41 -6.70 12.76
C ASP A 66 -4.77 -5.77 11.61
N LEU A 67 -3.94 -4.76 11.32
CA LEU A 67 -4.13 -3.90 10.16
C LEU A 67 -4.04 -4.69 8.85
N ILE A 68 -2.98 -5.50 8.70
CA ILE A 68 -2.76 -6.28 7.48
C ILE A 68 -3.87 -7.33 7.32
N HIS A 69 -4.22 -8.02 8.39
CA HIS A 69 -5.30 -8.99 8.38
C HIS A 69 -6.64 -8.35 7.96
N ARG A 70 -6.99 -7.19 8.52
CA ARG A 70 -8.22 -6.47 8.10
C ARG A 70 -8.20 -6.10 6.63
N CYS A 71 -7.09 -5.56 6.14
CA CYS A 71 -6.95 -5.26 4.71
C CYS A 71 -7.16 -6.53 3.86
N GLN A 72 -6.58 -7.66 4.25
CA GLN A 72 -6.75 -8.93 3.53
C GLN A 72 -8.20 -9.40 3.53
N GLN A 73 -8.91 -9.25 4.65
CA GLN A 73 -10.35 -9.57 4.72
C GLN A 73 -11.18 -8.68 3.78
N GLU A 74 -10.83 -7.39 3.66
CA GLU A 74 -11.51 -6.47 2.74
C GLU A 74 -11.26 -6.79 1.27
N LEU A 75 -10.03 -7.18 0.91
CA LEU A 75 -9.69 -7.58 -0.46
C LEU A 75 -10.25 -8.96 -0.86
N ASN A 76 -10.42 -9.86 0.10
CA ASN A 76 -10.91 -11.23 -0.13
C ASN A 76 -12.43 -11.38 0.01
N ARG A 77 -13.15 -10.28 0.25
CA ARG A 77 -14.61 -10.27 0.38
C ARG A 77 -15.29 -10.18 -0.98
#